data_AF-A0A820TQN5-F1
#
_entry.id   AF-A0A820TQN5-F1
#
_cell.length_a   1.000
_cell.length_b   1.000
_cell.length_c   1.000
_cell.angle_alpha   90.00
_cell.angle_beta   90.00
_cell.angle_gamma   90.00
#
_symmetry.space_group_name_H-M   'P 1'
#
loop_
_entity.id
_entity.type
_entity.pdbx_description
1 polymer ?
#
loop_
_entity_poly.entity_id
_entity_poly.type
_entity_poly.pdbx_seq_one_letter_code
_entity_poly.pdbx_strand_id
1 'polypeptide(L)'
;MIYNPNHEMVKKEEHSIKRELPPQLNSTPPPKKKIRNDGISTLLTPLSSSPTKIIEESKQKGRRGLGFTFKNFDDETTEWDFDNDPAPIEEEEVRRCPPNNHIEAPLNLDEMREWIKLGLKKKVIDDEIEFCDEDILKEMLNGKTVFDELPQKEMEEARARSNVYETIGQSIFLNRAALKMANIDSVFGRMFTDPKTPNNQRPLVHPDEPFYFADICAGPGGFSFGFTLKGKSDFALQKFLAGTSETFDPYYDVKDLDCDGDIFKSENIDALQNYVNKCTMHNGVHIVMADGRFSVEGQENIQEILSKQLYLCQFLTALSILRPG
;
A
#
# COMPACT_ATOMS: atom_id res chain seq x y z
N MET A 1 -27.05 -38.24 -41.55
CA MET A 1 -26.67 -39.34 -42.46
C MET A 1 -25.35 -38.91 -43.08
N ILE A 2 -24.19 -39.51 -42.82
CA ILE A 2 -23.82 -40.92 -42.88
C ILE A 2 -22.89 -41.27 -41.71
N TYR A 3 -23.14 -42.45 -41.15
CA TYR A 3 -22.46 -43.10 -40.04
C TYR A 3 -21.36 -44.01 -40.62
N ASN A 4 -20.17 -44.04 -40.01
CA ASN A 4 -19.20 -45.13 -40.21
C ASN A 4 -18.61 -45.55 -38.85
N PRO A 5 -18.90 -46.77 -38.35
CA PRO A 5 -18.49 -47.27 -37.04
C PRO A 5 -17.31 -48.25 -37.09
N ASN A 6 -16.62 -48.38 -35.95
CA ASN A 6 -15.57 -49.36 -35.58
C ASN A 6 -14.18 -48.99 -36.12
N HIS A 7 -13.07 -48.97 -35.38
CA HIS A 7 -12.55 -49.65 -34.19
C HIS A 7 -11.50 -48.62 -33.63
N GLU A 8 -11.19 -48.43 -32.34
CA GLU A 8 -10.79 -49.40 -31.33
C GLU A 8 -10.53 -48.63 -30.02
N MET A 9 -10.90 -49.22 -28.87
CA MET A 9 -10.63 -48.67 -27.55
C MET A 9 -9.15 -48.79 -27.20
N VAL A 10 -8.43 -47.67 -27.13
CA VAL A 10 -7.11 -47.59 -26.50
C VAL A 10 -7.29 -47.03 -25.09
N LYS A 11 -7.06 -47.90 -24.10
CA LYS A 11 -6.93 -47.56 -22.68
C LYS A 11 -5.83 -46.51 -22.53
N LYS A 12 -6.15 -45.34 -21.97
CA LYS A 12 -5.14 -44.42 -21.46
C LYS A 12 -4.67 -44.93 -20.10
N GLU A 13 -3.44 -45.42 -20.06
CA GLU A 13 -2.71 -45.68 -18.82
C GLU A 13 -2.38 -44.34 -18.15
N GLU A 14 -2.78 -44.21 -16.88
CA GLU A 14 -2.33 -43.14 -15.99
C GLU A 14 -0.85 -43.37 -15.65
N HIS A 15 0.03 -42.54 -16.18
CA HIS A 15 1.40 -42.44 -15.68
C HIS A 15 1.49 -41.32 -14.65
N SER A 16 1.47 -41.73 -13.39
CA SER A 16 1.82 -40.90 -12.24
C SER A 16 3.33 -40.60 -12.27
N ILE A 17 3.70 -39.41 -12.73
CA ILE A 17 5.08 -38.93 -12.62
C ILE A 17 5.25 -38.34 -11.22
N LYS A 18 5.79 -39.15 -10.30
CA LYS A 18 6.37 -38.64 -9.04
C LYS A 18 7.59 -37.79 -9.39
N ARG A 19 7.51 -36.47 -9.17
CA ARG A 19 8.68 -35.59 -9.19
C ARG A 19 9.41 -35.73 -7.85
N GLU A 20 10.57 -36.37 -7.87
CA GLU A 20 11.51 -36.38 -6.75
C GLU A 20 12.13 -34.98 -6.59
N LEU A 21 12.10 -34.44 -5.37
CA LEU A 21 12.78 -33.21 -4.97
C LEU A 21 14.30 -33.44 -4.95
N PRO A 22 15.13 -32.55 -5.52
CA PRO A 22 16.58 -32.69 -5.45
C PRO A 22 17.11 -32.48 -4.02
N PRO A 23 18.24 -33.14 -3.65
CA PRO A 23 18.76 -33.11 -2.29
C PRO A 23 19.31 -31.72 -1.92
N GLN A 24 18.99 -31.28 -0.70
CA GLN A 24 19.46 -30.02 -0.14
C GLN A 24 20.98 -30.02 0.03
N LEU A 25 21.64 -29.03 -0.57
CA LEU A 25 23.07 -28.77 -0.39
C LEU A 25 23.27 -28.04 0.95
N ASN A 26 23.87 -28.72 1.93
CA ASN A 26 24.31 -28.09 3.18
C ASN A 26 25.43 -27.09 2.90
N SER A 27 25.13 -25.79 2.83
CA SER A 27 26.13 -24.73 2.83
C SER A 27 26.30 -24.15 4.23
N THR A 28 27.44 -24.41 4.87
CA THR A 28 27.91 -23.73 6.08
C THR A 28 28.07 -22.22 5.84
N PRO A 29 27.61 -21.34 6.74
CA PRO A 29 27.77 -19.90 6.59
C PRO A 29 29.24 -19.47 6.77
N PRO A 30 29.72 -18.45 6.03
CA PRO A 30 31.10 -17.95 6.15
C PRO A 30 31.30 -17.17 7.45
N PRO A 31 32.55 -17.07 7.96
CA PRO A 31 32.83 -16.44 9.24
C PRO A 31 32.62 -14.93 9.19
N LYS A 32 31.84 -14.39 10.14
CA LYS A 32 31.63 -12.95 10.35
C LYS A 32 32.96 -12.26 10.69
N LYS A 33 33.45 -11.38 9.82
CA LYS A 33 34.56 -10.46 10.11
C LYS A 33 34.08 -9.39 11.10
N LYS A 34 34.66 -9.35 12.30
CA LYS A 34 34.50 -8.23 13.25
C LYS A 34 35.18 -6.98 12.67
N ILE A 35 34.40 -5.97 12.31
CA ILE A 35 34.89 -4.60 12.11
C ILE A 35 34.79 -3.90 13.47
N ARG A 36 35.92 -3.39 13.96
CA ARG A 36 35.99 -2.55 15.16
C ARG A 36 35.45 -1.16 14.82
N ASN A 37 34.40 -0.71 15.50
CA ASN A 37 34.05 0.71 15.58
C ASN A 37 34.57 1.26 16.91
N ASP A 38 35.74 1.88 16.85
CA ASP A 38 36.24 2.75 17.91
C ASP A 38 35.64 4.15 17.72
N GLY A 39 34.94 4.65 18.74
CA GLY A 39 34.63 6.08 18.90
C GLY A 39 33.27 6.53 18.39
N ILE A 40 32.29 6.58 19.30
CA ILE A 40 31.50 7.77 19.71
C ILE A 40 30.64 7.26 20.89
N SER A 41 31.23 7.29 22.08
CA SER A 41 30.55 7.00 23.34
C SER A 41 30.80 8.19 24.26
N THR A 42 29.97 9.22 24.14
CA THR A 42 29.71 10.20 25.20
C THR A 42 28.70 11.21 24.65
N LEU A 43 27.44 11.11 25.10
CA LEU A 43 26.46 12.21 25.34
C LEU A 43 25.00 11.70 25.35
N LEU A 44 24.73 10.60 26.05
CA LEU A 44 23.38 10.27 26.51
C LEU A 44 23.43 10.00 28.00
N THR A 45 23.06 11.02 28.79
CA THR A 45 22.73 10.88 30.20
C THR A 45 21.49 10.00 30.33
N PRO A 46 21.50 8.92 31.12
CA PRO A 46 20.32 8.08 31.28
C PRO A 46 19.27 8.81 32.14
N LEU A 47 18.12 9.14 31.55
CA LEU A 47 16.95 9.53 32.32
C LEU A 47 16.45 8.30 33.09
N SER A 48 16.34 8.47 34.40
CA SER A 48 15.76 7.61 35.44
C SER A 48 15.22 6.24 35.01
N SER A 49 15.88 5.18 35.48
CA SER A 49 15.35 3.82 35.59
C SER A 49 14.20 3.78 36.61
N SER A 50 12.97 3.96 36.14
CA SER A 50 11.78 3.53 36.87
C SER A 50 11.47 2.10 36.43
N PRO A 51 11.32 1.13 37.36
CA PRO A 51 10.86 -0.20 36.99
C PRO A 51 9.46 -0.08 36.39
N THR A 52 9.31 -0.46 35.12
CA THR A 52 8.03 -0.72 34.47
C THR A 52 7.37 -1.90 35.17
N LYS A 53 6.77 -1.66 36.33
CA LYS A 53 5.76 -2.58 36.87
C LYS A 53 4.66 -2.65 35.81
N ILE A 54 4.41 -3.85 35.29
CA ILE A 54 3.21 -4.18 34.54
C ILE A 54 2.05 -3.64 35.36
N ILE A 55 1.37 -2.63 34.83
CA ILE A 55 0.19 -2.07 35.46
C ILE A 55 -0.86 -3.18 35.40
N GLU A 56 -1.37 -3.64 36.55
CA GLU A 56 -2.44 -4.63 36.57
C GLU A 56 -3.58 -4.17 35.65
N GLU A 57 -3.98 -5.01 34.71
CA GLU A 57 -5.08 -4.72 33.81
C GLU A 57 -6.34 -4.38 34.62
N SER A 58 -7.03 -3.31 34.24
CA SER A 58 -8.27 -2.91 34.89
C SER A 58 -9.27 -4.07 34.83
N LYS A 59 -9.79 -4.48 36.00
CA LYS A 59 -10.87 -5.48 36.11
C LYS A 59 -12.23 -4.99 35.59
N GLN A 60 -12.30 -3.75 35.08
CA GLN A 60 -13.47 -3.17 34.44
C GLN A 60 -13.38 -3.31 32.90
N LYS A 61 -13.04 -4.50 32.40
CA LYS A 61 -13.14 -4.78 30.95
C LYS A 61 -14.61 -4.64 30.52
N GLY A 62 -14.86 -3.86 29.47
CA GLY A 62 -16.20 -3.60 28.92
C GLY A 62 -17.14 -2.72 29.76
N ARG A 63 -16.86 -2.43 31.04
CA ARG A 63 -17.77 -1.70 31.96
C ARG A 63 -17.37 -0.24 32.18
N ARG A 64 -18.32 0.69 32.00
CA ARG A 64 -18.14 2.12 32.27
C ARG A 64 -19.01 2.65 33.40
N GLY A 65 -18.47 3.59 34.18
CA GLY A 65 -19.21 4.37 35.16
C GLY A 65 -20.05 3.53 36.12
N LEU A 66 -21.38 3.75 36.11
CA LEU A 66 -22.36 3.03 36.93
C LEU A 66 -22.76 1.64 36.39
N GLY A 67 -22.01 1.06 35.44
CA GLY A 67 -22.21 -0.32 34.97
C GLY A 67 -22.67 -0.47 33.52
N PHE A 68 -22.35 0.49 32.63
CA PHE A 68 -22.67 0.39 31.21
C PHE A 68 -21.72 -0.59 30.51
N THR A 69 -22.24 -1.59 29.79
CA THR A 69 -21.46 -2.61 29.07
C THR A 69 -21.57 -2.43 27.57
N PHE A 70 -20.44 -2.48 26.84
CA PHE A 70 -20.44 -2.57 25.38
C PHE A 70 -20.65 -4.01 24.96
N LYS A 71 -21.42 -4.25 23.89
CA LYS A 71 -21.47 -5.58 23.31
C LYS A 71 -20.11 -5.91 22.70
N ASN A 72 -19.78 -7.20 22.63
CA ASN A 72 -18.56 -7.73 22.00
C ASN A 72 -17.24 -7.53 22.78
N PHE A 73 -17.27 -6.95 23.99
CA PHE A 73 -16.08 -6.81 24.86
C PHE A 73 -16.10 -7.73 26.10
N ASP A 74 -17.08 -8.65 26.16
CA ASP A 74 -17.26 -9.61 27.25
C ASP A 74 -16.55 -10.96 26.98
N ASP A 75 -15.97 -11.16 25.78
CA ASP A 75 -15.27 -12.39 25.42
C ASP A 75 -13.85 -12.42 26.01
N GLU A 76 -13.60 -13.39 26.90
CA GLU A 76 -12.29 -13.65 27.52
C GLU A 76 -11.34 -14.47 26.63
N THR A 77 -11.73 -14.77 25.38
CA THR A 77 -11.11 -15.82 24.56
C THR A 77 -9.92 -15.37 23.71
N THR A 78 -9.75 -14.06 23.50
CA THR A 78 -8.63 -13.54 22.70
C THR A 78 -7.48 -13.14 23.62
N GLU A 79 -6.54 -14.05 23.83
CA GLU A 79 -5.25 -13.74 24.44
C GLU A 79 -4.36 -13.05 23.40
N TRP A 80 -4.04 -11.77 23.62
CA TRP A 80 -2.98 -11.12 22.86
C TRP A 80 -1.64 -11.53 23.43
N ASP A 81 -0.82 -12.20 22.62
CA ASP A 81 0.52 -12.58 23.02
C ASP A 81 1.46 -11.38 22.93
N PHE A 82 1.63 -10.69 24.06
CA PHE A 82 2.54 -9.55 24.19
C PHE A 82 4.02 -9.93 24.01
N ASP A 83 4.38 -11.22 24.15
CA ASP A 83 5.74 -11.69 23.87
C ASP A 83 6.00 -11.81 22.36
N ASN A 84 4.93 -11.87 21.56
CA ASN A 84 4.95 -11.80 20.09
C ASN A 84 4.65 -10.39 19.54
N ASP A 85 4.51 -9.37 20.41
CA ASP A 85 4.38 -7.99 19.96
C ASP A 85 5.68 -7.63 19.21
N PRO A 86 5.64 -7.32 17.91
CA PRO A 86 6.84 -7.14 17.13
C PRO A 86 7.63 -5.97 17.74
N ALA A 87 8.80 -6.26 18.30
CA ALA A 87 9.77 -5.25 18.64
C ALA A 87 9.97 -4.34 17.41
N PRO A 88 10.22 -3.03 17.60
CA PRO A 88 10.46 -2.12 16.48
C PRO A 88 11.48 -2.75 15.52
N ILE A 89 11.03 -3.08 14.33
CA ILE A 89 11.83 -3.83 13.36
C ILE A 89 12.94 -2.90 12.87
N GLU A 90 14.21 -3.24 13.15
CA GLU A 90 15.35 -2.42 12.72
C GLU A 90 15.58 -2.51 11.20
N GLU A 91 15.22 -3.63 10.56
CA GLU A 91 15.36 -3.87 9.13
C GLU A 91 14.16 -4.65 8.58
N GLU A 92 13.46 -4.09 7.58
CA GLU A 92 12.28 -4.70 6.97
C GLU A 92 12.68 -5.61 5.79
N GLU A 93 12.29 -6.89 5.86
CA GLU A 93 12.53 -7.85 4.77
C GLU A 93 11.47 -7.69 3.67
N VAL A 94 11.86 -7.10 2.54
CA VAL A 94 10.97 -6.92 1.38
C VAL A 94 10.88 -8.20 0.55
N ARG A 95 9.72 -8.87 0.61
CA ARG A 95 9.39 -9.95 -0.33
C ARG A 95 8.83 -9.38 -1.62
N ARG A 96 9.44 -9.73 -2.75
CA ARG A 96 8.99 -9.31 -4.08
C ARG A 96 8.19 -10.42 -4.75
N CYS A 97 7.18 -10.04 -5.52
CA CYS A 97 6.54 -10.97 -6.45
C CYS A 97 7.62 -11.51 -7.43
N PRO A 98 7.56 -12.79 -7.81
CA PRO A 98 8.46 -13.34 -8.82
C PRO A 98 8.39 -12.51 -10.11
N PRO A 99 9.53 -12.32 -10.81
CA PRO A 99 9.51 -11.61 -12.08
C PRO A 99 8.58 -12.32 -13.06
N ASN A 100 7.74 -11.55 -13.74
CA ASN A 100 6.83 -12.09 -14.73
C ASN A 100 7.61 -12.44 -16.00
N ASN A 101 8.11 -13.68 -16.06
CA ASN A 101 8.85 -14.20 -17.20
C ASN A 101 7.93 -14.78 -18.30
N HIS A 102 6.61 -14.64 -18.17
CA HIS A 102 5.62 -15.31 -19.02
C HIS A 102 4.97 -14.40 -20.07
N ILE A 103 5.23 -13.09 -20.04
CA ILE A 103 4.76 -12.15 -21.09
C ILE A 103 5.87 -12.01 -22.14
N GLU A 104 5.92 -12.95 -23.07
CA GLU A 104 6.84 -12.88 -24.23
C GLU A 104 6.28 -11.97 -25.35
N ALA A 105 4.97 -11.67 -25.32
CA ALA A 105 4.28 -10.82 -26.30
C ALA A 105 3.30 -9.86 -25.60
N PRO A 106 3.08 -8.64 -26.14
CA PRO A 106 2.08 -7.72 -25.60
C PRO A 106 0.69 -8.36 -25.62
N LEU A 107 -0.09 -8.12 -24.55
CA LEU A 107 -1.46 -8.63 -24.43
C LEU A 107 -2.33 -8.12 -25.59
N ASN A 108 -3.19 -9.00 -26.12
CA ASN A 108 -4.10 -8.66 -27.20
C ASN A 108 -5.32 -7.89 -26.65
N LEU A 109 -5.65 -6.75 -27.25
CA LEU A 109 -6.82 -5.92 -26.88
C LEU A 109 -8.14 -6.71 -26.95
N ASP A 110 -8.32 -7.55 -27.98
CA ASP A 110 -9.56 -8.32 -28.15
C ASP A 110 -9.68 -9.40 -27.07
N GLU A 111 -8.56 -10.01 -26.67
CA GLU A 111 -8.52 -10.96 -25.54
C GLU A 111 -8.84 -10.26 -24.22
N MET A 112 -8.23 -9.10 -23.96
CA MET A 112 -8.48 -8.32 -22.73
C MET A 112 -9.93 -7.84 -22.62
N ARG A 113 -10.60 -7.59 -23.75
CA ARG A 113 -12.04 -7.24 -23.76
C ARG A 113 -12.91 -8.38 -23.24
N GLU A 114 -12.53 -9.64 -23.49
CA GLU A 114 -13.25 -10.82 -23.00
C GLU A 114 -13.06 -11.03 -21.49
N TRP A 115 -12.03 -10.43 -20.88
CA TRP A 115 -11.78 -10.56 -19.44
C TRP A 115 -12.76 -9.74 -18.58
N ILE A 116 -13.42 -8.73 -19.17
CA ILE A 116 -14.40 -7.90 -18.45
C ILE A 116 -15.68 -8.71 -18.24
N LYS A 117 -15.91 -9.14 -16.99
CA LYS A 117 -17.14 -9.83 -16.59
C LYS A 117 -18.08 -8.87 -15.88
N LEU A 118 -19.24 -8.63 -16.48
CA LEU A 118 -20.31 -7.84 -15.86
C LEU A 118 -21.21 -8.76 -15.03
N GLY A 119 -21.52 -8.32 -13.82
CA GLY A 119 -22.35 -9.06 -12.87
C GLY A 119 -23.14 -8.12 -11.96
N LEU A 120 -23.91 -8.71 -11.05
CA LEU A 120 -24.64 -7.96 -10.04
C LEU A 120 -23.67 -7.24 -9.09
N LYS A 121 -24.08 -6.07 -8.60
CA LYS A 121 -23.31 -5.32 -7.61
C LYS A 121 -23.26 -6.10 -6.29
N LYS A 122 -22.13 -6.74 -6.02
CA LYS A 122 -21.81 -7.36 -4.73
C LYS A 122 -21.58 -6.28 -3.66
N LYS A 123 -22.08 -6.52 -2.45
CA LYS A 123 -21.98 -5.62 -1.28
C LYS A 123 -21.58 -6.37 -0.01
N VAL A 124 -21.01 -7.56 -0.18
CA VAL A 124 -20.58 -8.46 0.88
C VAL A 124 -19.18 -8.95 0.53
N ILE A 125 -18.34 -9.18 1.53
CA ILE A 125 -16.93 -9.56 1.37
C ILE A 125 -16.63 -10.92 2.04
N ASP A 126 -17.57 -11.45 2.81
CA ASP A 126 -17.41 -12.63 3.68
C ASP A 126 -17.16 -13.94 2.93
N ASP A 127 -17.48 -13.97 1.63
CA ASP A 127 -17.25 -15.10 0.72
C ASP A 127 -16.06 -14.88 -0.25
N GLU A 128 -15.28 -13.80 -0.11
CA GLU A 128 -14.11 -13.52 -0.97
C GLU A 128 -12.86 -14.29 -0.52
N ILE A 129 -12.88 -15.61 -0.71
CA ILE A 129 -11.86 -16.56 -0.22
C ILE A 129 -10.93 -17.12 -1.31
N GLU A 130 -10.93 -16.53 -2.51
CA GLU A 130 -10.11 -17.05 -3.63
C GLU A 130 -8.60 -16.90 -3.37
N PHE A 131 -8.22 -15.84 -2.66
CA PHE A 131 -6.82 -15.52 -2.33
C PHE A 131 -6.58 -15.34 -0.82
N CYS A 132 -7.54 -15.72 0.02
CA CYS A 132 -7.47 -15.62 1.47
C CYS A 132 -8.16 -16.84 2.10
N ASP A 133 -7.61 -17.36 3.19
CA ASP A 133 -8.23 -18.45 3.94
C ASP A 133 -9.54 -17.97 4.59
N GLU A 134 -10.56 -18.83 4.57
CA GLU A 134 -11.91 -18.50 5.05
C GLU A 134 -11.93 -18.18 6.55
N ASP A 135 -11.19 -18.92 7.37
CA ASP A 135 -11.17 -18.72 8.81
C ASP A 135 -10.43 -17.41 9.16
N ILE A 136 -9.32 -17.14 8.47
CA ILE A 136 -8.57 -15.87 8.60
C ILE A 136 -9.46 -14.67 8.21
N LEU A 137 -10.19 -14.77 7.10
CA LEU A 137 -11.09 -13.72 6.65
C LEU A 137 -12.18 -13.44 7.69
N LYS A 138 -12.83 -14.49 8.20
CA LYS A 138 -13.87 -14.36 9.23
C LYS A 138 -13.32 -13.77 10.53
N GLU A 139 -12.17 -14.23 10.99
CA GLU A 139 -11.52 -13.71 12.20
C GLU A 139 -11.22 -12.21 12.06
N MET A 140 -10.66 -11.80 10.93
CA MET A 140 -10.35 -10.39 10.66
C MET A 140 -11.61 -9.51 10.57
N LEU A 141 -12.68 -9.99 9.92
CA LEU A 141 -13.96 -9.27 9.85
C LEU A 141 -14.63 -9.14 11.23
N ASN A 142 -14.65 -10.23 12.00
CA ASN A 142 -15.18 -10.22 13.36
C ASN A 142 -14.37 -9.28 14.26
N GLY A 143 -13.04 -9.32 14.17
CA GLY A 143 -12.15 -8.43 14.91
C GLY A 143 -12.37 -6.95 14.61
N LYS A 144 -12.76 -6.58 13.39
CA LYS A 144 -13.18 -5.21 13.06
C LYS A 144 -14.52 -4.86 13.69
N THR A 145 -15.51 -5.73 13.53
CA THR A 145 -16.89 -5.50 13.99
C THR A 145 -17.02 -5.38 15.52
N VAL A 146 -16.06 -5.89 16.30
CA VAL A 146 -15.97 -5.62 17.74
C VAL A 146 -15.94 -4.12 18.05
N PHE A 147 -15.36 -3.30 17.17
CA PHE A 147 -15.22 -1.86 17.38
C PHE A 147 -16.41 -1.02 16.89
N ASP A 148 -17.40 -1.61 16.22
CA ASP A 148 -18.52 -0.87 15.59
C ASP A 148 -19.35 -0.08 16.62
N GLU A 149 -19.49 -0.60 17.84
CA GLU A 149 -20.21 0.08 18.93
C GLU A 149 -19.30 1.05 19.72
N LEU A 150 -17.98 1.04 19.52
CA LEU A 150 -17.04 1.83 20.33
C LEU A 150 -16.99 3.29 19.85
N PRO A 151 -17.10 4.29 20.75
CA PRO A 151 -16.96 5.69 20.35
C PRO A 151 -15.60 5.98 19.71
N GLN A 152 -15.60 6.69 18.58
CA GLN A 152 -14.40 6.98 17.79
C GLN A 152 -13.23 7.51 18.62
N LYS A 153 -13.47 8.49 19.49
CA LYS A 153 -12.42 9.09 20.34
C LYS A 153 -11.72 8.04 21.21
N GLU A 154 -12.45 7.08 21.72
CA GLU A 154 -11.89 6.05 22.59
C GLU A 154 -11.12 5.00 21.81
N MET A 155 -11.61 4.64 20.63
CA MET A 155 -10.87 3.82 19.69
C MET A 155 -9.54 4.50 19.30
N GLU A 156 -9.55 5.79 19.00
CA GLU A 156 -8.36 6.56 18.64
C GLU A 156 -7.35 6.65 19.79
N GLU A 157 -7.82 6.88 21.01
CA GLU A 157 -6.98 6.91 22.21
C GLU A 157 -6.39 5.52 22.52
N ALA A 158 -7.17 4.45 22.37
CA ALA A 158 -6.67 3.08 22.52
C ALA A 158 -5.62 2.75 21.46
N ARG A 159 -5.91 3.04 20.18
CA ARG A 159 -4.99 2.87 19.04
C ARG A 159 -3.68 3.62 19.25
N ALA A 160 -3.73 4.86 19.75
CA ALA A 160 -2.53 5.66 20.00
C ALA A 160 -1.65 5.07 21.11
N ARG A 161 -2.24 4.37 22.08
CA ARG A 161 -1.49 3.70 23.16
C ARG A 161 -0.97 2.31 22.78
N SER A 162 -1.65 1.60 21.87
CA SER A 162 -1.27 0.25 21.45
C SER A 162 -0.27 0.22 20.30
N ASN A 163 -0.24 1.24 19.44
CA ASN A 163 0.67 1.28 18.30
C ASN A 163 2.11 1.65 18.73
N VAL A 164 3.03 0.68 18.70
CA VAL A 164 4.45 0.88 19.03
C VAL A 164 5.14 1.96 18.17
N TYR A 165 4.64 2.20 16.96
CA TYR A 165 5.17 3.20 16.02
C TYR A 165 4.51 4.58 16.17
N GLU A 166 3.54 4.76 17.09
CA GLU A 166 2.79 6.01 17.20
C GLU A 166 3.69 7.21 17.55
N THR A 167 4.77 6.98 18.30
CA THR A 167 5.71 8.02 18.76
C THR A 167 6.51 8.66 17.64
N ILE A 168 6.65 8.01 16.47
CA ILE A 168 7.30 8.60 15.30
C ILE A 168 6.48 9.78 14.77
N GLY A 169 5.15 9.69 14.88
CA GLY A 169 4.22 10.76 14.51
C GLY A 169 4.39 11.21 13.07
N GLN A 170 4.65 12.51 12.87
CA GLN A 170 4.97 13.10 11.56
C GLN A 170 6.45 13.46 11.42
N SER A 171 7.27 13.20 12.45
CA SER A 171 8.68 13.62 12.52
C SER A 171 8.83 15.11 12.12
N ILE A 172 9.63 15.40 11.10
CA ILE A 172 9.88 16.74 10.55
C ILE A 172 8.87 17.16 9.47
N PHE A 173 7.94 16.30 9.06
CA PHE A 173 7.05 16.53 7.91
C PHE A 173 5.71 17.17 8.31
N LEU A 174 4.98 17.68 7.31
CA LEU A 174 3.65 18.27 7.47
C LEU A 174 2.61 17.25 7.96
N ASN A 175 2.73 15.99 7.54
CA ASN A 175 1.78 14.93 7.87
C ASN A 175 2.49 13.57 7.95
N ARG A 176 1.82 12.58 8.52
CA ARG A 176 2.32 11.21 8.63
C ARG A 176 2.47 10.51 7.27
N ALA A 177 1.76 10.95 6.23
CA ALA A 177 1.83 10.34 4.90
C ALA A 177 3.20 10.59 4.24
N ALA A 178 3.77 11.79 4.39
CA ALA A 178 5.12 12.09 3.95
C ALA A 178 6.17 11.19 4.64
N LEU A 179 5.97 10.88 5.93
CA LEU A 179 6.82 9.93 6.65
C LEU A 179 6.69 8.50 6.11
N LYS A 180 5.51 8.08 5.65
CA LYS A 180 5.35 6.78 4.96
C LYS A 180 6.23 6.72 3.73
N MET A 181 6.25 7.80 2.92
CA MET A 181 7.11 7.87 1.75
C MET A 181 8.60 7.83 2.11
N ALA A 182 9.02 8.54 3.17
CA ALA A 182 10.40 8.45 3.65
C ALA A 182 10.77 7.03 4.11
N ASN A 183 9.85 6.33 4.80
CA ASN A 183 10.05 4.94 5.21
C ASN A 183 10.16 4.01 3.99
N ILE A 184 9.18 4.07 3.08
CA ILE A 184 9.14 3.24 1.86
C ILE A 184 10.39 3.50 1.01
N ASP A 185 10.77 4.75 0.78
CA ASP A 185 11.97 5.06 0.00
C ASP A 185 13.24 4.50 0.66
N SER A 186 13.34 4.56 1.99
CA SER A 186 14.45 3.93 2.73
C SER A 186 14.47 2.41 2.59
N VAL A 187 13.33 1.75 2.81
CA VAL A 187 13.16 0.28 2.75
C VAL A 187 13.47 -0.25 1.34
N PHE A 188 13.10 0.50 0.30
CA PHE A 188 13.36 0.15 -1.08
C PHE A 188 14.69 0.70 -1.62
N GLY A 189 15.64 1.06 -0.75
CA GLY A 189 17.01 1.40 -1.15
C GLY A 189 17.11 2.68 -1.99
N ARG A 190 16.25 3.66 -1.71
CA ARG A 190 16.11 4.94 -2.40
C ARG A 190 15.66 4.84 -3.85
N MET A 191 14.92 3.80 -4.22
CA MET A 191 14.46 3.65 -5.60
C MET A 191 13.55 4.79 -6.06
N PHE A 192 12.96 5.56 -5.14
CA PHE A 192 12.10 6.69 -5.50
C PHE A 192 12.88 8.00 -5.63
N THR A 193 13.79 8.29 -4.71
CA THR A 193 14.57 9.53 -4.73
C THR A 193 15.87 9.46 -5.53
N ASP A 194 16.40 8.26 -5.76
CA ASP A 194 17.59 7.94 -6.56
C ASP A 194 17.30 6.74 -7.48
N PRO A 195 16.35 6.86 -8.44
CA PRO A 195 15.99 5.76 -9.33
C PRO A 195 17.17 5.39 -10.23
N LYS A 196 17.34 4.08 -10.48
CA LYS A 196 18.44 3.53 -11.26
C LYS A 196 17.92 2.71 -12.43
N THR A 197 18.70 2.64 -13.49
CA THR A 197 18.43 1.75 -14.63
C THR A 197 18.37 0.29 -14.19
N PRO A 198 17.72 -0.60 -14.96
CA PRO A 198 17.75 -2.04 -14.70
C PRO A 198 19.18 -2.54 -14.40
N ASN A 199 19.32 -3.38 -13.37
CA ASN A 199 20.59 -3.89 -12.81
C ASN A 199 21.41 -2.88 -11.97
N ASN A 200 20.83 -1.76 -11.52
CA ASN A 200 21.45 -0.78 -10.61
C ASN A 200 22.77 -0.17 -11.14
N GLN A 201 22.95 -0.10 -12.45
CA GLN A 201 24.25 0.29 -13.03
C GLN A 201 24.42 1.81 -13.14
N ARG A 202 23.35 2.58 -13.36
CA ARG A 202 23.41 4.04 -13.59
C ARG A 202 22.17 4.75 -13.03
N PRO A 203 22.27 6.03 -12.65
CA PRO A 203 21.09 6.86 -12.37
C PRO A 203 20.15 6.90 -13.57
N LEU A 204 18.85 6.79 -13.32
CA LEU A 204 17.82 6.94 -14.34
C LEU A 204 17.66 8.41 -14.76
N VAL A 205 17.87 9.32 -13.83
CA VAL A 205 17.81 10.77 -14.05
C VAL A 205 19.20 11.27 -14.44
N HIS A 206 19.30 11.93 -15.59
CA HIS A 206 20.54 12.60 -15.97
C HIS A 206 20.78 13.83 -15.07
N PRO A 207 22.04 14.19 -14.72
CA PRO A 207 22.31 15.39 -13.91
C PRO A 207 21.74 16.70 -14.47
N ASP A 208 21.55 16.76 -15.79
CA ASP A 208 20.99 17.91 -16.51
C ASP A 208 19.48 17.76 -16.80
N GLU A 209 18.84 16.68 -16.33
CA GLU A 209 17.41 16.44 -16.49
C GLU A 209 16.68 16.67 -15.15
N PRO A 210 15.52 17.37 -15.16
CA PRO A 210 14.67 17.43 -13.99
C PRO A 210 14.12 16.06 -13.60
N PHE A 211 14.09 15.77 -12.30
CA PHE A 211 13.37 14.62 -11.77
C PHE A 211 11.87 14.89 -11.75
N TYR A 212 11.15 14.31 -12.72
CA TYR A 212 9.69 14.38 -12.79
C TYR A 212 9.01 13.26 -12.02
N PHE A 213 7.99 13.60 -11.24
CA PHE A 213 7.08 12.63 -10.62
C PHE A 213 5.67 13.23 -10.47
N ALA A 214 4.68 12.38 -10.27
CA ALA A 214 3.30 12.79 -10.07
C ALA A 214 2.75 12.24 -8.75
N ASP A 215 1.88 13.01 -8.11
CA ASP A 215 1.18 12.64 -6.89
C ASP A 215 -0.33 12.79 -7.12
N ILE A 216 -1.02 11.64 -7.22
CA ILE A 216 -2.44 11.56 -7.59
C ILE A 216 -3.30 11.16 -6.39
N CYS A 217 -4.48 11.75 -6.28
CA CYS A 217 -5.36 11.64 -5.11
C CYS A 217 -4.68 12.06 -3.79
N ALA A 218 -3.82 13.07 -3.85
CA ALA A 218 -2.76 13.30 -2.87
C ALA A 218 -3.05 14.34 -1.77
N GLY A 219 -4.14 15.10 -1.88
CA GLY A 219 -4.35 16.23 -0.99
C GLY A 219 -4.39 15.81 0.50
N PRO A 220 -3.78 16.58 1.42
CA PRO A 220 -3.25 17.94 1.26
C PRO A 220 -1.76 18.03 0.89
N GLY A 221 -1.07 16.91 0.69
CA GLY A 221 0.34 16.86 0.28
C GLY A 221 0.47 16.69 -1.22
N GLY A 222 1.60 17.05 -1.80
CA GLY A 222 1.86 16.92 -3.24
C GLY A 222 3.30 17.28 -3.54
N PHE A 223 3.89 16.71 -4.57
CA PHE A 223 5.13 17.24 -5.13
C PHE A 223 5.20 16.95 -6.65
N SER A 224 5.94 17.79 -7.39
CA SER A 224 5.99 17.90 -8.87
C SER A 224 4.65 18.07 -9.62
N PHE A 225 3.93 17.01 -10.01
CA PHE A 225 2.63 17.12 -10.68
C PHE A 225 1.51 16.65 -9.76
N GLY A 226 0.71 17.58 -9.23
CA GLY A 226 -0.35 17.25 -8.28
C GLY A 226 -1.72 17.09 -8.95
N PHE A 227 -2.45 16.02 -8.65
CA PHE A 227 -3.82 15.84 -9.10
C PHE A 227 -4.71 15.28 -7.98
N THR A 228 -5.64 16.07 -7.41
CA THR A 228 -6.54 15.62 -6.33
C THR A 228 -7.90 16.31 -6.40
N LEU A 229 -8.92 15.83 -5.68
CA LEU A 229 -10.22 16.51 -5.65
C LEU A 229 -10.09 17.94 -5.12
N LYS A 230 -10.69 18.91 -5.83
CA LYS A 230 -10.81 20.31 -5.36
C LYS A 230 -11.63 20.38 -4.06
N GLY A 231 -11.30 21.35 -3.21
CA GLY A 231 -12.08 21.71 -2.02
C GLY A 231 -11.45 21.30 -0.69
N LYS A 232 -12.18 20.54 0.15
CA LYS A 232 -11.74 20.26 1.55
C LYS A 232 -10.48 19.40 1.63
N SER A 233 -10.22 18.61 0.59
CA SER A 233 -9.08 17.70 0.47
C SER A 233 -8.09 18.14 -0.61
N ASP A 234 -8.02 19.45 -0.87
CA ASP A 234 -7.10 20.03 -1.86
C ASP A 234 -5.68 20.20 -1.29
N PHE A 235 -4.71 20.49 -2.15
CA PHE A 235 -3.32 20.75 -1.77
C PHE A 235 -3.22 21.95 -0.82
N ALA A 236 -2.40 21.81 0.23
CA ALA A 236 -2.10 22.88 1.17
C ALA A 236 -0.69 23.45 0.92
N LEU A 237 -0.47 24.08 -0.24
CA LEU A 237 0.85 24.57 -0.71
C LEU A 237 1.54 25.51 0.27
N GLN A 238 0.77 26.35 0.96
CA GLN A 238 1.24 27.26 2.00
C GLN A 238 1.85 26.55 3.21
N LYS A 239 1.66 25.24 3.34
CA LYS A 239 2.19 24.41 4.44
C LYS A 239 3.38 23.55 4.02
N PHE A 240 3.86 23.67 2.78
CA PHE A 240 4.99 22.88 2.32
C PHE A 240 6.28 23.38 2.97
N LEU A 241 7.06 22.44 3.51
CA LEU A 241 8.33 22.74 4.17
C LEU A 241 9.47 22.97 3.17
N ALA A 242 9.35 22.41 1.97
CA ALA A 242 10.33 22.50 0.90
C ALA A 242 9.63 22.47 -0.47
N GLY A 243 10.10 23.31 -1.40
CA GLY A 243 9.58 23.45 -2.77
C GLY A 243 9.03 24.86 -3.01
N THR A 244 9.52 25.53 -4.05
CA THR A 244 8.86 26.74 -4.58
C THR A 244 7.68 26.33 -5.44
N SER A 245 6.74 27.24 -5.72
CA SER A 245 5.67 27.01 -6.69
C SER A 245 6.18 26.66 -8.09
N GLU A 246 7.46 26.90 -8.39
CA GLU A 246 8.10 26.51 -9.65
C GLU A 246 8.47 25.02 -9.70
N THR A 247 8.55 24.37 -8.54
CA THR A 247 8.86 22.93 -8.41
C THR A 247 7.62 22.05 -8.21
N PHE A 248 6.45 22.66 -8.10
CA PHE A 248 5.17 21.98 -7.91
C PHE A 248 4.06 22.67 -8.70
N ASP A 249 3.43 21.91 -9.60
CA ASP A 249 2.31 22.37 -10.40
C ASP A 249 1.05 21.53 -10.10
N PRO A 250 0.11 22.05 -9.30
CA PRO A 250 -1.19 21.42 -9.12
C PRO A 250 -1.98 21.53 -10.42
N TYR A 251 -2.22 20.40 -11.06
CA TYR A 251 -2.91 20.38 -12.34
C TYR A 251 -4.43 20.36 -12.16
N TYR A 252 -5.03 21.54 -12.34
CA TYR A 252 -6.46 21.77 -12.25
C TYR A 252 -7.07 22.53 -13.43
N ASP A 253 -6.23 23.06 -14.30
CA ASP A 253 -6.63 24.05 -15.29
C ASP A 253 -6.31 23.56 -16.70
N VAL A 254 -7.33 22.98 -17.33
CA VAL A 254 -7.46 23.03 -18.78
C VAL A 254 -8.32 24.25 -19.08
N LYS A 255 -7.82 25.19 -19.89
CA LYS A 255 -8.71 26.21 -20.48
C LYS A 255 -9.86 25.49 -21.19
N ASP A 256 -11.09 25.77 -20.78
CA ASP A 256 -12.35 25.22 -21.29
C ASP A 256 -12.83 23.88 -20.67
N LEU A 257 -12.14 23.33 -19.66
CA LEU A 257 -12.62 22.21 -18.85
C LEU A 257 -12.63 22.60 -17.37
N ASP A 258 -13.80 22.53 -16.72
CA ASP A 258 -13.92 22.58 -15.25
C ASP A 258 -13.35 21.28 -14.65
N CYS A 259 -12.04 21.11 -14.73
CA CYS A 259 -11.36 19.95 -14.16
C CYS A 259 -11.42 20.07 -12.62
N ASP A 260 -12.20 19.20 -12.00
CA ASP A 260 -12.44 19.15 -10.56
C ASP A 260 -11.46 18.24 -9.81
N GLY A 261 -10.53 17.63 -10.54
CA GLY A 261 -9.56 16.68 -10.01
C GLY A 261 -10.17 15.32 -9.67
N ASP A 262 -11.38 15.03 -10.15
CA ASP A 262 -12.01 13.73 -10.00
C ASP A 262 -11.35 12.71 -10.93
N ILE A 263 -10.61 11.76 -10.34
CA ILE A 263 -9.90 10.71 -11.07
C ILE A 263 -10.86 9.69 -11.70
N PHE A 264 -12.15 9.72 -11.39
CA PHE A 264 -13.14 8.85 -12.02
C PHE A 264 -13.56 9.30 -13.41
N LYS A 265 -13.26 10.55 -13.79
CA LYS A 265 -13.60 11.12 -15.09
C LYS A 265 -12.44 10.91 -16.07
N SER A 266 -12.71 10.19 -17.17
CA SER A 266 -11.71 9.95 -18.23
C SER A 266 -11.14 11.24 -18.78
N GLU A 267 -11.96 12.28 -18.91
CA GLU A 267 -11.55 13.58 -19.45
C GLU A 267 -10.48 14.24 -18.57
N ASN A 268 -10.57 14.05 -17.24
CA ASN A 268 -9.58 14.57 -16.32
C ASN A 268 -8.25 13.79 -16.40
N ILE A 269 -8.32 12.46 -16.59
CA ILE A 269 -7.13 11.60 -16.81
C ILE A 269 -6.43 12.00 -18.12
N ASP A 270 -7.19 12.13 -19.21
CA ASP A 270 -6.67 12.53 -20.52
C ASP A 270 -6.04 13.93 -20.47
N ALA A 271 -6.68 14.85 -19.75
CA ALA A 271 -6.13 16.18 -19.51
C ALA A 271 -4.78 16.13 -18.79
N LEU A 272 -4.71 15.39 -17.67
CA LEU A 272 -3.47 15.20 -16.91
C LEU A 272 -2.38 14.56 -17.76
N GLN A 273 -2.71 13.51 -18.52
CA GLN A 273 -1.77 12.85 -19.41
C GLN A 273 -1.21 13.82 -20.47
N ASN A 274 -2.09 14.58 -21.13
CA ASN A 274 -1.67 15.57 -22.11
C ASN A 274 -0.78 16.65 -21.50
N TYR A 275 -1.05 17.05 -20.26
CA TYR A 275 -0.23 18.01 -19.54
C TYR A 275 1.16 17.47 -19.21
N VAL A 276 1.23 16.28 -18.57
CA VAL A 276 2.49 15.60 -18.26
C VAL A 276 3.31 15.39 -19.54
N ASN A 277 2.70 14.94 -20.62
CA ASN A 277 3.40 14.73 -21.89
C ASN A 277 4.02 16.03 -22.45
N LYS A 278 3.30 17.15 -22.37
CA LYS A 278 3.84 18.47 -22.78
C LYS A 278 5.03 18.88 -21.92
N CYS A 279 4.95 18.67 -20.61
CA CYS A 279 6.00 19.10 -19.67
C CYS A 279 7.22 18.18 -19.66
N THR A 280 7.07 16.91 -20.05
CA THR A 280 8.12 15.89 -20.01
C THR A 280 8.64 15.47 -21.38
N MET A 281 8.36 16.26 -22.44
CA MET A 281 8.73 15.95 -23.82
C MET A 281 8.26 14.56 -24.28
N HIS A 282 7.04 14.17 -23.89
CA HIS A 282 6.42 12.86 -24.16
C HIS A 282 7.13 11.65 -23.55
N ASN A 283 8.05 11.86 -22.60
CA ASN A 283 8.69 10.75 -21.89
C ASN A 283 7.84 10.23 -20.75
N GLY A 284 7.00 11.07 -20.12
CA GLY A 284 6.31 10.75 -18.88
C GLY A 284 7.17 11.00 -17.64
N VAL A 285 6.56 10.75 -16.48
CA VAL A 285 7.21 10.94 -15.17
C VAL A 285 7.99 9.69 -14.75
N HIS A 286 9.02 9.88 -13.93
CA HIS A 286 9.80 8.77 -13.38
C HIS A 286 8.99 7.94 -12.37
N ILE A 287 8.10 8.60 -11.62
CA ILE A 287 7.37 8.00 -10.51
C ILE A 287 5.96 8.56 -10.45
N VAL A 288 5.01 7.69 -10.15
CA VAL A 288 3.66 8.07 -9.76
C VAL A 288 3.41 7.54 -8.36
N MET A 289 2.99 8.43 -7.46
CA MET A 289 2.53 8.11 -6.12
C MET A 289 1.02 8.30 -6.08
N ALA A 290 0.34 7.44 -5.33
CA ALA A 290 -1.10 7.52 -5.12
C ALA A 290 -1.45 7.08 -3.70
N ASP A 291 -2.09 7.95 -2.90
CA ASP A 291 -2.60 7.65 -1.54
C ASP A 291 -4.10 8.00 -1.43
N GLY A 292 -4.83 7.76 -2.53
CA GLY A 292 -6.25 8.08 -2.60
C GLY A 292 -7.09 7.25 -1.63
N ARG A 293 -7.90 7.95 -0.84
CA ARG A 293 -8.88 7.36 0.07
C ARG A 293 -10.09 8.28 0.23
N PHE A 294 -11.21 7.71 0.65
CA PHE A 294 -12.39 8.44 1.08
C PHE A 294 -12.97 7.78 2.34
N SER A 295 -13.87 8.48 3.03
CA SER A 295 -14.49 7.94 4.24
C SER A 295 -15.42 6.78 3.89
N VAL A 296 -15.28 5.68 4.63
CA VAL A 296 -16.15 4.49 4.57
C VAL A 296 -16.79 4.22 5.93
N GLU A 297 -16.97 5.28 6.73
CA GLU A 297 -17.51 5.21 8.08
C GLU A 297 -18.80 4.39 8.14
N GLY A 298 -18.81 3.36 9.00
CA GLY A 298 -19.89 2.41 9.19
C GLY A 298 -19.98 1.30 8.13
N GLN A 299 -19.02 1.23 7.20
CA GLN A 299 -18.91 0.22 6.14
C GLN A 299 -17.46 -0.23 5.92
N GLU A 300 -16.65 -0.21 6.99
CA GLU A 300 -15.21 -0.47 6.98
C GLU A 300 -14.88 -1.87 6.41
N ASN A 301 -15.72 -2.86 6.70
CA ASN A 301 -15.54 -4.23 6.20
C ASN A 301 -15.60 -4.33 4.67
N ILE A 302 -16.35 -3.46 3.99
CA ILE A 302 -16.50 -3.49 2.52
C ILE A 302 -15.71 -2.37 1.83
N GLN A 303 -14.72 -1.78 2.51
CA GLN A 303 -13.90 -0.68 1.99
C GLN A 303 -13.29 -0.99 0.62
N GLU A 304 -12.79 -2.22 0.41
CA GLU A 304 -12.18 -2.65 -0.85
C GLU A 304 -13.20 -2.60 -2.00
N ILE A 305 -14.40 -3.14 -1.79
CA ILE A 305 -15.49 -3.14 -2.79
C ILE A 305 -15.90 -1.70 -3.14
N LEU A 306 -15.96 -0.82 -2.15
CA LEU A 306 -16.30 0.59 -2.35
C LEU A 306 -15.20 1.34 -3.12
N SER A 307 -13.93 0.98 -2.88
CA SER A 307 -12.76 1.68 -3.42
C SER A 307 -12.26 1.11 -4.75
N LYS A 308 -12.83 0.02 -5.26
CA LYS A 308 -12.36 -0.66 -6.48
C LYS A 308 -12.19 0.24 -7.71
N GLN A 309 -13.09 1.21 -7.91
CA GLN A 309 -12.99 2.16 -9.02
C GLN A 309 -11.80 3.11 -8.83
N LEU A 310 -11.48 3.47 -7.58
CA LEU A 310 -10.33 4.31 -7.24
C LEU A 310 -9.02 3.59 -7.55
N TYR A 311 -8.91 2.32 -7.15
CA TYR A 311 -7.73 1.51 -7.48
C TYR A 311 -7.54 1.38 -8.99
N LEU A 312 -8.62 1.08 -9.73
CA LEU A 312 -8.59 0.99 -11.19
C LEU A 312 -8.12 2.32 -11.82
N CYS A 313 -8.70 3.45 -11.40
CA CYS A 313 -8.37 4.76 -11.94
C CYS A 313 -6.94 5.20 -11.58
N GLN A 314 -6.43 4.85 -10.40
CA GLN A 314 -5.03 5.11 -10.02
C GLN A 314 -4.05 4.30 -10.86
N PHE A 315 -4.33 3.01 -11.10
CA PHE A 315 -3.52 2.17 -11.98
C PHE A 315 -3.57 2.67 -13.43
N LEU A 316 -4.76 2.98 -13.94
CA LEU A 316 -4.93 3.56 -15.27
C LEU A 316 -4.14 4.87 -15.42
N THR A 317 -4.29 5.79 -14.48
CA THR A 317 -3.57 7.08 -14.51
C THR A 317 -2.07 6.86 -14.46
N ALA A 318 -1.58 5.96 -13.60
CA ALA A 318 -0.15 5.63 -13.53
C ALA A 318 0.36 5.10 -14.88
N LEU A 319 -0.33 4.14 -15.49
CA LEU A 319 0.03 3.58 -16.80
C LEU A 319 -0.01 4.64 -17.93
N SER A 320 -0.85 5.66 -17.80
CA SER A 320 -0.98 6.73 -18.79
C SER A 320 0.17 7.75 -18.75
N ILE A 321 0.82 7.94 -17.60
CA ILE A 321 1.78 9.04 -17.38
C ILE A 321 3.19 8.60 -16.98
N LEU A 322 3.38 7.33 -16.58
CA LEU A 322 4.70 6.77 -16.28
C LEU A 322 5.55 6.64 -17.55
N ARG A 323 6.84 6.94 -17.40
CA ARG A 323 7.84 6.61 -18.42
C ARG A 323 8.19 5.12 -18.39
N PRO A 324 8.70 4.56 -19.50
CA PRO A 324 9.31 3.24 -19.47
C PRO A 324 10.56 3.20 -18.56
N GLY A 325 10.63 2.21 -17.68
CA GLY A 325 11.75 2.01 -16.74
C GLY A 325 11.29 1.97 -15.30
#